data_AF-A0A966K9D5-F1
#
_entry.id   AF-A0A966K9D5-F1
#
_cell.length_a   1.000
_cell.length_b   1.000
_cell.length_c   1.000
_cell.angle_alpha   90.00
_cell.angle_beta   90.00
_cell.angle_gamma   90.00
#
_symmetry.space_group_name_H-M   'P 1'
#
loop_
_entity.id
_entity.type
_entity.pdbx_description
1 polymer ?
#
loop_
_entity_poly.entity_id
_entity_poly.type
_entity_poly.pdbx_seq_one_letter_code
_entity_poly.pdbx_strand_id
1 'polypeptide(L)'
;DFFGTANFAIVANETYTRGVQHFFEQEMGLPCSFAVSRKPGQKTDSEEIRKLVKEKAPLVLFGSYNERMYLAEAGGKGMYIPASFPGAIIRRHTGTPFMGYAGATYLIQEFCNGLFDALFHILPLGTEMDKVDSTLARGQAANAFLWDSDAQTMVANYVQKQPVLVQISAAKQLRDRVERDTESSGEARVTAERVRLSCPEIVQEKVPNPISEKV
;
A
#
# COMPACT_ATOMS: atom_id res chain seq x y z
N ASP A 1 -9.96 -6.33 -12.19
CA ASP A 1 -10.73 -5.24 -11.59
C ASP A 1 -9.94 -4.73 -10.40
N PHE A 2 -9.59 -3.45 -10.39
CA PHE A 2 -8.73 -2.85 -9.37
C PHE A 2 -9.45 -2.77 -8.01
N PHE A 3 -10.76 -2.55 -8.02
CA PHE A 3 -11.57 -2.47 -6.80
C PHE A 3 -11.52 -3.75 -5.98
N GLY A 4 -11.51 -4.93 -6.61
CA GLY A 4 -11.44 -6.22 -5.91
C GLY A 4 -10.13 -6.47 -5.15
N THR A 5 -9.12 -5.62 -5.30
CA THR A 5 -7.83 -5.72 -4.61
C THR A 5 -7.54 -4.54 -3.68
N ALA A 6 -8.42 -3.53 -3.68
CA ALA A 6 -8.28 -2.35 -2.85
C ALA A 6 -8.68 -2.66 -1.41
N ASN A 7 -7.71 -2.70 -0.51
CA ASN A 7 -7.96 -3.01 0.89
C ASN A 7 -8.35 -1.76 1.70
N PHE A 8 -9.14 -1.98 2.75
CA PHE A 8 -9.46 -0.96 3.73
C PHE A 8 -9.17 -1.45 5.14
N ALA A 9 -9.06 -0.51 6.06
CA ALA A 9 -9.04 -0.80 7.49
C ALA A 9 -9.92 0.21 8.23
N ILE A 10 -10.44 -0.18 9.40
CA ILE A 10 -11.25 0.71 10.24
C ILE A 10 -10.88 0.63 11.72
N VAL A 11 -10.75 1.80 12.35
CA VAL A 11 -10.66 1.96 13.81
C VAL A 11 -11.71 2.97 14.29
N ALA A 12 -12.85 2.48 14.74
CA ALA A 12 -13.98 3.32 15.14
C ALA A 12 -14.72 2.76 16.35
N ASN A 13 -15.85 3.38 16.72
CA ASN A 13 -16.75 2.77 17.70
C ASN A 13 -17.33 1.46 17.16
N GLU A 14 -17.83 0.62 18.05
CA GLU A 14 -18.33 -0.72 17.69
C GLU A 14 -19.38 -0.72 16.58
N THR A 15 -20.32 0.22 16.58
CA THR A 15 -21.35 0.32 15.55
C THR A 15 -20.77 0.64 14.17
N TYR A 16 -19.81 1.56 14.11
CA TYR A 16 -19.18 1.99 12.86
C TYR A 16 -18.24 0.90 12.35
N THR A 17 -17.40 0.34 13.22
CA THR A 17 -16.50 -0.76 12.85
C THR A 17 -17.30 -1.92 12.27
N ARG A 18 -18.35 -2.38 12.95
CA ARG A 18 -19.20 -3.48 12.46
C ARG A 18 -19.91 -3.15 11.16
N GLY A 19 -20.54 -1.97 11.09
CA GLY A 19 -21.34 -1.57 9.92
C GLY A 19 -20.49 -1.38 8.67
N VAL A 20 -19.38 -0.65 8.78
CA VAL A 20 -18.46 -0.39 7.67
C VAL A 20 -17.75 -1.67 7.24
N GLN A 21 -17.33 -2.53 8.19
CA GLN A 21 -16.76 -3.82 7.86
C GLN A 21 -17.75 -4.68 7.06
N HIS A 22 -18.97 -4.87 7.57
CA HIS A 22 -19.98 -5.69 6.88
C HIS A 22 -20.28 -5.15 5.47
N PHE A 23 -20.51 -3.84 5.37
CA PHE A 23 -20.84 -3.20 4.09
C PHE A 23 -19.71 -3.37 3.06
N PHE A 24 -18.48 -3.01 3.38
CA PHE A 24 -17.39 -3.11 2.40
C PHE A 24 -16.92 -4.54 2.16
N GLU A 25 -16.77 -5.35 3.22
CA GLU A 25 -16.23 -6.70 3.10
C GLU A 25 -17.24 -7.69 2.53
N GLN A 26 -18.47 -7.70 3.04
CA GLN A 26 -19.46 -8.73 2.69
C GLN A 26 -20.34 -8.32 1.51
N GLU A 27 -20.76 -7.06 1.44
CA GLU A 27 -21.67 -6.60 0.38
C GLU A 27 -20.91 -6.12 -0.87
N MET A 28 -19.78 -5.44 -0.70
CA MET A 28 -18.99 -4.87 -1.81
C MET A 28 -17.76 -5.72 -2.20
N GLY A 29 -17.42 -6.74 -1.40
CA GLY A 29 -16.31 -7.66 -1.68
C GLY A 29 -14.92 -7.03 -1.57
N LEU A 30 -14.76 -5.94 -0.82
CA LEU A 30 -13.49 -5.27 -0.60
C LEU A 30 -12.72 -5.95 0.56
N PRO A 31 -11.43 -6.29 0.39
CA PRO A 31 -10.66 -6.94 1.44
C PRO A 31 -10.46 -6.03 2.67
N CYS A 32 -10.87 -6.50 3.85
CA CYS A 32 -10.62 -5.84 5.12
C CYS A 32 -9.25 -6.25 5.68
N SER A 33 -8.31 -5.32 5.80
CA SER A 33 -6.99 -5.58 6.40
C SER A 33 -7.07 -5.77 7.91
N PHE A 34 -7.83 -4.92 8.59
CA PHE A 34 -8.15 -5.03 10.01
C PHE A 34 -9.33 -4.13 10.39
N ALA A 35 -10.08 -4.54 11.41
CA ALA A 35 -11.20 -3.81 11.97
C ALA A 35 -11.10 -3.80 13.50
N VAL A 36 -10.87 -2.63 14.09
CA VAL A 36 -10.67 -2.47 15.55
C VAL A 36 -11.79 -1.62 16.12
N SER A 37 -12.52 -2.18 17.09
CA SER A 37 -13.61 -1.49 17.78
C SER A 37 -13.11 -0.83 19.08
N ARG A 38 -13.32 0.47 19.20
CA ARG A 38 -13.16 1.21 20.45
C ARG A 38 -14.39 0.97 21.33
N LYS A 39 -14.16 0.41 22.52
CA LYS A 39 -15.21 0.05 23.48
C LYS A 39 -15.23 1.03 24.66
N PRO A 40 -16.42 1.47 25.12
CA PRO A 40 -16.54 2.26 26.33
C PRO A 40 -15.86 1.57 27.52
N GLY A 41 -15.12 2.33 28.34
CA GLY A 41 -14.44 1.80 29.53
C GLY A 41 -13.20 0.95 29.26
N GLN A 42 -12.78 0.79 28.00
CA GLN A 42 -11.57 0.05 27.63
C GLN A 42 -10.58 0.96 26.91
N LYS A 43 -9.32 0.93 27.35
CA LYS A 43 -8.25 1.63 26.66
C LYS A 43 -7.97 0.92 25.34
N THR A 44 -8.00 1.67 24.25
CA THR A 44 -7.60 1.16 22.94
C THR A 44 -6.09 0.98 22.90
N ASP A 45 -5.61 -0.13 22.36
CA ASP A 45 -4.19 -0.42 22.21
C ASP A 45 -3.62 0.33 20.99
N SER A 46 -3.01 1.49 21.24
CA SER A 46 -2.42 2.33 20.20
C SER A 46 -1.19 1.71 19.53
N GLU A 47 -0.38 0.94 20.27
CA GLU A 47 0.85 0.36 19.71
C GLU A 47 0.50 -0.79 18.76
N GLU A 48 -0.49 -1.60 19.11
CA GLU A 48 -0.98 -2.64 18.21
C GLU A 48 -1.58 -2.03 16.93
N ILE A 49 -2.35 -0.94 17.04
CA ILE A 49 -2.88 -0.25 15.84
C ILE A 49 -1.74 0.30 14.98
N ARG A 50 -0.74 0.96 15.57
CA ARG A 50 0.42 1.49 14.84
C ARG A 50 1.16 0.37 14.12
N LYS A 51 1.36 -0.77 14.78
CA LYS A 51 1.95 -1.98 14.19
C LYS A 51 1.13 -2.50 13.01
N LEU A 52 -0.19 -2.66 13.18
CA LEU A 52 -1.10 -3.11 12.12
C LEU A 52 -1.07 -2.19 10.90
N VAL A 53 -1.07 -0.87 11.10
CA VAL A 53 -0.97 0.12 10.01
C VAL A 53 0.31 -0.08 9.21
N LYS A 54 1.45 -0.28 9.90
CA LYS A 54 2.75 -0.50 9.27
C LYS A 54 2.82 -1.83 8.53
N GLU A 55 2.35 -2.91 9.13
CA GLU A 55 2.49 -4.27 8.58
C GLU A 55 1.48 -4.58 7.48
N LYS A 56 0.25 -4.07 7.59
CA LYS A 56 -0.85 -4.36 6.66
C LYS A 56 -1.03 -3.30 5.58
N ALA A 57 -0.44 -2.11 5.77
CA ALA A 57 -0.42 -0.99 4.81
C ALA A 57 -1.77 -0.80 4.07
N PRO A 58 -2.85 -0.44 4.78
CA PRO A 58 -4.16 -0.26 4.16
C PRO A 58 -4.14 0.92 3.16
N LEU A 59 -4.75 0.74 1.99
CA LEU A 59 -4.91 1.79 0.98
C LEU A 59 -5.91 2.86 1.42
N VAL A 60 -6.95 2.47 2.16
CA VAL A 60 -7.91 3.40 2.77
C VAL A 60 -8.08 3.08 4.25
N LEU A 61 -7.86 4.06 5.12
CA LEU A 61 -7.94 3.92 6.57
C LEU A 61 -9.05 4.81 7.14
N PHE A 62 -10.12 4.17 7.60
CA PHE A 62 -11.21 4.81 8.33
C PHE A 62 -10.83 4.93 9.81
N GLY A 63 -10.79 6.14 10.37
CA GLY A 63 -10.39 6.27 11.77
C GLY A 63 -10.53 7.66 12.37
N SER A 64 -9.75 7.89 13.42
CA SER A 64 -9.57 9.19 14.06
C SER A 64 -8.27 9.84 13.59
N TYR A 65 -8.01 11.06 14.06
CA TYR A 65 -6.77 11.78 13.81
C TYR A 65 -5.52 10.98 14.23
N ASN A 66 -5.64 10.10 15.22
CA ASN A 66 -4.54 9.21 15.63
C ASN A 66 -4.15 8.25 14.51
N GLU A 67 -5.13 7.60 13.87
CA GLU A 67 -4.88 6.69 12.76
C GLU A 67 -4.32 7.43 11.54
N ARG A 68 -4.74 8.68 11.32
CA ARG A 68 -4.11 9.55 10.31
C ARG A 68 -2.62 9.78 10.61
N MET A 69 -2.28 10.03 11.87
CA MET A 69 -0.89 10.19 12.29
C MET A 69 -0.10 8.90 12.10
N TYR A 70 -0.63 7.74 12.50
CA TYR A 70 0.05 6.46 12.35
C TYR A 70 0.31 6.09 10.88
N LEU A 71 -0.62 6.44 9.99
CA LEU A 71 -0.46 6.23 8.55
C LEU A 71 0.70 7.08 7.99
N ALA A 72 0.81 8.33 8.44
CA ALA A 72 1.91 9.22 8.06
C ALA A 72 3.26 8.75 8.66
N GLU A 73 3.29 8.33 9.93
CA GLU A 73 4.47 7.77 10.60
C GLU A 73 4.99 6.51 9.89
N ALA A 74 4.09 5.68 9.37
CA ALA A 74 4.44 4.47 8.62
C ALA A 74 5.00 4.77 7.21
N GLY A 75 4.95 6.03 6.75
CA GLY A 75 5.30 6.39 5.37
C GLY A 75 4.34 5.79 4.33
N GLY A 76 3.15 5.37 4.75
CA GLY A 76 2.17 4.74 3.88
C GLY A 76 1.55 5.76 2.91
N LYS A 77 1.25 5.32 1.68
CA LYS A 77 0.55 6.12 0.66
C LYS A 77 -0.98 5.97 0.71
N GLY A 78 -1.50 5.40 1.80
CA GLY A 78 -2.93 5.22 1.97
C GLY A 78 -3.65 6.54 2.26
N MET A 79 -4.96 6.58 2.02
CA MET A 79 -5.80 7.74 2.30
C MET A 79 -6.58 7.56 3.60
N TYR A 80 -6.63 8.63 4.38
CA TYR A 80 -7.37 8.68 5.64
C TYR A 80 -8.79 9.22 5.42
N ILE A 81 -9.79 8.52 5.96
CA ILE A 81 -11.18 8.98 6.00
C ILE A 81 -11.65 9.07 7.47
N PRO A 82 -12.22 10.21 7.90
CA PRO A 82 -12.69 10.37 9.28
C PRO A 82 -13.91 9.49 9.57
N ALA A 83 -13.76 8.56 10.51
CA ALA A 83 -14.82 7.66 10.99
C ALA A 83 -14.90 7.58 12.53
N SER A 84 -14.00 8.27 13.25
CA SER A 84 -13.92 8.22 14.71
C SER A 84 -13.36 9.52 15.32
N PHE A 85 -13.51 9.65 16.63
CA PHE A 85 -12.96 10.77 17.41
C PHE A 85 -11.64 10.37 18.10
N PRO A 86 -10.69 11.30 18.35
CA PRO A 86 -10.74 12.72 18.01
C PRO A 86 -10.54 12.95 16.51
N GLY A 87 -11.38 13.77 15.89
CA GLY A 87 -11.38 13.96 14.45
C GLY A 87 -12.66 14.67 14.02
N ALA A 88 -12.60 15.37 12.88
CA ALA A 88 -13.77 16.05 12.33
C ALA A 88 -14.70 15.04 11.61
N ILE A 89 -15.24 14.07 12.36
CA ILE A 89 -16.41 13.33 11.88
C ILE A 89 -17.62 14.24 12.04
N ILE A 90 -17.78 15.15 11.08
CA ILE A 90 -18.88 16.10 11.12
C ILE A 90 -20.16 15.31 10.88
N ARG A 91 -21.00 15.15 11.90
CA ARG A 91 -22.33 14.53 11.76
C ARG A 91 -23.33 15.53 11.16
N ARG A 92 -23.08 15.98 9.93
CA ARG A 92 -24.06 16.81 9.22
C ARG A 92 -25.22 15.93 8.76
N HIS A 93 -26.43 16.43 8.97
CA HIS A 93 -27.67 15.81 8.47
C HIS A 93 -27.64 15.59 6.94
N THR A 94 -26.90 16.43 6.20
CA THR A 94 -26.61 16.28 4.76
C THR A 94 -25.12 16.42 4.48
N GLY A 95 -24.54 15.43 3.77
CA GLY A 95 -23.19 15.52 3.18
C GLY A 95 -22.16 14.54 3.75
N THR A 96 -22.39 13.93 4.92
CA THR A 96 -21.50 12.92 5.53
C THR A 96 -22.25 11.80 6.29
N PRO A 97 -23.35 11.24 5.74
CA PRO A 97 -24.06 10.16 6.42
C PRO A 97 -23.22 8.88 6.42
N PHE A 98 -23.19 8.16 7.54
CA PHE A 98 -22.70 6.76 7.60
C PHE A 98 -23.87 5.77 7.62
N MET A 99 -25.11 6.27 7.62
CA MET A 99 -26.32 5.48 7.88
C MET A 99 -27.27 5.54 6.68
N GLY A 100 -28.02 4.46 6.49
CA GLY A 100 -29.03 4.33 5.42
C GLY A 100 -28.42 4.35 4.01
N TYR A 101 -29.29 4.44 3.00
CA TYR A 101 -28.85 4.43 1.60
C TYR A 101 -27.91 5.58 1.24
N ALA A 102 -28.18 6.79 1.76
CA ALA A 102 -27.30 7.92 1.56
C ALA A 102 -25.90 7.67 2.15
N GLY A 103 -25.82 6.93 3.27
CA GLY A 103 -24.56 6.56 3.88
C GLY A 103 -23.78 5.53 3.08
N ALA A 104 -24.45 4.53 2.52
CA ALA A 104 -23.83 3.59 1.58
C ALA A 104 -23.23 4.32 0.37
N THR A 105 -23.98 5.26 -0.23
CA THR A 105 -23.48 6.08 -1.35
C THR A 105 -22.29 6.94 -0.94
N TYR A 106 -22.36 7.60 0.23
CA TYR A 106 -21.27 8.42 0.75
C TYR A 106 -20.00 7.60 1.00
N LEU A 107 -20.12 6.44 1.65
CA LEU A 107 -18.98 5.58 1.96
C LEU A 107 -18.28 5.10 0.70
N ILE A 108 -19.03 4.67 -0.31
CA ILE A 108 -18.46 4.28 -1.61
C ILE A 108 -17.79 5.46 -2.30
N GLN A 109 -18.44 6.63 -2.31
CA GLN A 109 -17.86 7.83 -2.91
C GLN A 109 -16.52 8.19 -2.27
N GLU A 110 -16.46 8.25 -0.94
CA GLU A 110 -15.24 8.58 -0.22
C GLU A 110 -14.16 7.52 -0.38
N PHE A 111 -14.54 6.24 -0.40
CA PHE A 111 -13.61 5.15 -0.70
C PHE A 111 -13.01 5.28 -2.10
N CYS A 112 -13.84 5.51 -3.12
CA CYS A 112 -13.39 5.71 -4.49
C CYS A 112 -12.48 6.95 -4.61
N ASN A 113 -12.87 8.08 -4.02
CA ASN A 113 -12.05 9.30 -4.04
C ASN A 113 -10.69 9.06 -3.38
N GLY A 114 -10.69 8.46 -2.18
CA GLY A 114 -9.45 8.10 -1.49
C GLY A 114 -8.60 7.11 -2.27
N LEU A 115 -9.22 6.17 -2.99
CA LEU A 115 -8.50 5.20 -3.79
C LEU A 115 -7.81 5.85 -5.01
N PHE A 116 -8.48 6.78 -5.69
CA PHE A 116 -7.88 7.54 -6.80
C PHE A 116 -6.79 8.50 -6.32
N ASP A 117 -6.94 9.11 -5.15
CA ASP A 117 -5.89 9.93 -4.55
C ASP A 117 -4.68 9.07 -4.13
N ALA A 118 -4.90 7.89 -3.53
CA ALA A 118 -3.81 6.95 -3.23
C ALA A 118 -3.05 6.56 -4.51
N LEU A 119 -3.80 6.28 -5.58
CA LEU A 119 -3.25 6.01 -6.90
C LEU A 119 -2.37 7.15 -7.42
N PHE A 120 -2.83 8.40 -7.29
CA PHE A 120 -2.04 9.57 -7.71
C PHE A 120 -0.68 9.65 -7.00
N HIS A 121 -0.62 9.34 -5.70
CA HIS A 121 0.63 9.33 -4.95
C HIS A 121 1.50 8.09 -5.21
N ILE A 122 0.89 7.03 -5.75
CA ILE A 122 1.56 5.80 -6.12
C ILE A 122 2.19 5.92 -7.52
N LEU A 123 1.49 6.52 -8.46
CA LEU A 123 1.94 6.68 -9.84
C LEU A 123 3.01 7.77 -9.94
N PRO A 124 4.05 7.58 -10.78
CA PRO A 124 5.01 8.63 -11.07
C PRO A 124 4.31 9.84 -11.71
N LEU A 125 4.82 11.03 -11.43
CA LEU A 125 4.31 12.25 -12.06
C LEU A 125 4.54 12.18 -13.57
N GLY A 126 3.70 12.85 -14.37
CA GLY A 126 3.86 12.87 -15.84
C GLY A 126 5.26 13.29 -16.27
N THR A 127 5.86 14.25 -15.57
CA THR A 127 7.25 14.69 -15.81
C THR A 127 8.31 13.64 -15.46
N GLU A 128 8.02 12.72 -14.55
CA GLU A 128 8.89 11.57 -14.26
C GLU A 128 8.67 10.44 -15.26
N MET A 129 7.42 10.24 -15.70
CA MET A 129 7.11 9.32 -16.80
C MET A 129 7.79 9.74 -18.11
N ASP A 130 7.84 11.04 -18.39
CA ASP A 130 8.53 11.60 -19.56
C ASP A 130 10.06 11.55 -19.44
N LYS A 131 10.60 11.50 -18.21
CA LYS A 131 12.04 11.27 -17.94
C LYS A 131 12.44 9.82 -18.11
N VAL A 132 11.48 8.89 -18.16
CA VAL A 132 11.80 7.50 -18.51
C VAL A 132 12.24 7.52 -19.96
N ASP A 133 13.55 7.33 -20.16
CA ASP A 133 14.15 7.23 -21.49
C ASP A 133 13.28 6.33 -22.36
N SER A 134 12.91 6.86 -23.53
CA SER A 134 12.23 6.15 -24.61
C SER A 134 12.72 4.72 -24.59
N THR A 135 11.83 3.81 -24.19
CA THR A 135 12.17 2.42 -23.89
C THR A 135 13.06 1.91 -25.01
N LEU A 136 14.21 1.31 -24.64
CA LEU A 136 15.31 0.79 -25.47
C LEU A 136 14.83 -0.25 -26.50
N ALA A 137 13.93 0.16 -27.40
CA ALA A 137 13.10 -0.68 -28.25
C ALA A 137 13.87 -1.33 -29.40
N ARG A 138 15.19 -1.16 -29.47
CA ARG A 138 16.00 -1.70 -30.57
C ARG A 138 17.29 -2.41 -30.15
N GLY A 139 17.71 -2.35 -28.88
CA GLY A 139 18.96 -2.97 -28.41
C GLY A 139 18.77 -4.20 -27.51
N GLN A 140 17.79 -4.18 -26.62
CA GLN A 140 17.68 -5.16 -25.52
C GLN A 140 16.94 -6.47 -25.86
N ALA A 141 16.22 -6.54 -26.98
CA ALA A 141 15.61 -7.79 -27.44
C ALA A 141 16.64 -8.86 -27.86
N ALA A 142 17.93 -8.49 -27.96
CA ALA A 142 18.99 -9.40 -28.37
C ALA A 142 19.52 -10.30 -27.23
N ASN A 143 19.33 -9.92 -25.95
CA ASN A 143 19.83 -10.66 -24.79
C ASN A 143 18.74 -10.84 -23.73
N ALA A 144 17.78 -11.73 -23.98
CA ALA A 144 16.96 -12.26 -22.89
C ALA A 144 17.87 -13.11 -21.99
N PHE A 145 18.42 -12.51 -20.93
CA PHE A 145 19.28 -13.22 -19.99
C PHE A 145 18.54 -14.43 -19.40
N LEU A 146 19.23 -15.57 -19.26
CA LEU A 146 18.70 -16.71 -18.55
C LEU A 146 18.70 -16.38 -17.05
N TRP A 147 17.52 -16.36 -16.44
CA TRP A 147 17.36 -16.14 -15.00
C TRP A 147 17.38 -17.49 -14.27
N ASP A 148 18.26 -17.62 -13.27
CA ASP A 148 18.24 -18.75 -12.36
C ASP A 148 16.92 -18.79 -11.55
N SER A 149 16.43 -19.98 -11.21
CA SER A 149 15.18 -20.17 -10.45
C SER A 149 15.14 -19.37 -9.14
N ASP A 150 16.28 -19.31 -8.47
CA ASP A 150 16.41 -18.68 -7.15
C ASP A 150 16.34 -17.15 -7.28
N ALA A 151 16.89 -16.59 -8.36
CA ALA A 151 16.80 -15.17 -8.68
C ALA A 151 15.36 -14.75 -9.00
N GLN A 152 14.66 -15.56 -9.81
CA GLN A 152 13.24 -15.32 -10.13
C GLN A 152 12.38 -15.34 -8.87
N THR A 153 12.58 -16.33 -8.01
CA THR A 153 11.84 -16.50 -6.76
C THR A 153 12.08 -15.32 -5.82
N MET A 154 13.32 -14.85 -5.73
CA MET A 154 13.69 -13.71 -4.89
C MET A 154 12.97 -12.41 -5.30
N VAL A 155 12.93 -12.10 -6.60
CA VAL A 155 12.20 -10.92 -7.11
C VAL A 155 10.69 -11.10 -6.95
N ALA A 156 10.14 -12.27 -7.25
CA ALA A 156 8.71 -12.55 -7.13
C ALA A 156 8.21 -12.38 -5.68
N ASN A 157 8.96 -12.90 -4.70
CA ASN A 157 8.62 -12.78 -3.29
C ASN A 157 8.60 -11.32 -2.83
N TYR A 158 9.54 -10.49 -3.30
CA TYR A 158 9.56 -9.07 -2.98
C TYR A 158 8.40 -8.32 -3.62
N VAL A 159 8.11 -8.60 -4.91
CA VAL A 159 6.99 -8.00 -5.64
C VAL A 159 5.66 -8.32 -4.96
N GLN A 160 5.44 -9.55 -4.51
CA GLN A 160 4.19 -9.95 -3.84
C GLN A 160 3.91 -9.18 -2.54
N LYS A 161 4.95 -8.66 -1.87
CA LYS A 161 4.78 -7.83 -0.67
C LYS A 161 4.40 -6.39 -0.99
N GLN A 162 4.56 -5.96 -2.25
CA GLN A 162 4.17 -4.63 -2.66
C GLN A 162 2.64 -4.55 -2.83
N PRO A 163 2.03 -3.36 -2.65
CA PRO A 163 0.62 -3.15 -2.97
C PRO A 163 0.31 -3.59 -4.41
N VAL A 164 -0.81 -4.29 -4.62
CA VAL A 164 -1.17 -4.90 -5.91
C VAL A 164 -1.01 -3.94 -7.09
N LEU A 165 -1.38 -2.67 -6.87
CA LEU A 165 -1.27 -1.59 -7.85
C LEU A 165 0.12 -1.37 -8.44
N VAL A 166 1.16 -1.54 -7.64
CA VAL A 166 2.55 -1.32 -8.09
C VAL A 166 3.26 -2.60 -8.46
N GLN A 167 2.64 -3.77 -8.29
CA GLN A 167 3.35 -5.04 -8.50
C GLN A 167 3.89 -5.17 -9.93
N ILE A 168 3.12 -4.75 -10.93
CA ILE A 168 3.54 -4.82 -12.34
C ILE A 168 4.70 -3.85 -12.62
N SER A 169 4.57 -2.58 -12.19
CA SER A 169 5.60 -1.56 -12.42
C SER A 169 6.86 -1.85 -11.64
N ALA A 170 6.74 -2.26 -10.37
CA ALA A 170 7.85 -2.68 -9.52
C ALA A 170 8.56 -3.91 -10.11
N ALA A 171 7.82 -4.93 -10.55
CA ALA A 171 8.41 -6.11 -11.18
C ALA A 171 9.22 -5.75 -12.43
N LYS A 172 8.67 -4.87 -13.28
CA LYS A 172 9.38 -4.39 -14.47
C LYS A 172 10.63 -3.61 -14.11
N GLN A 173 10.53 -2.62 -13.22
CA GLN A 173 11.67 -1.79 -12.81
C GLN A 173 12.81 -2.63 -12.19
N LEU A 174 12.48 -3.59 -11.34
CA LEU A 174 13.46 -4.49 -10.73
C LEU A 174 14.15 -5.35 -11.78
N ARG A 175 13.39 -5.93 -12.73
CA ARG A 175 13.97 -6.72 -13.84
C ARG A 175 14.88 -5.87 -14.73
N ASP A 176 14.38 -4.72 -15.19
CA ASP A 176 15.14 -3.80 -16.07
C ASP A 176 16.45 -3.35 -15.41
N ARG A 177 16.45 -3.13 -14.09
CA ARG A 177 17.64 -2.78 -13.31
C ARG A 177 18.62 -3.95 -13.23
N VAL A 178 18.14 -5.13 -12.84
CA VAL A 178 18.99 -6.34 -12.69
C VAL A 178 19.62 -6.73 -14.01
N GLU A 179 18.88 -6.70 -15.12
CA GLU A 179 19.40 -7.04 -16.45
C GLU A 179 20.45 -6.03 -16.93
N ARG A 180 20.24 -4.73 -16.69
CA ARG A 180 21.23 -3.68 -16.98
C ARG A 180 22.54 -3.89 -16.20
N ASP A 181 22.43 -4.25 -14.93
CA ASP A 181 23.60 -4.49 -14.08
C ASP A 181 24.32 -5.81 -14.45
N THR A 182 23.58 -6.80 -14.93
CA THR A 182 24.12 -8.07 -15.46
C THR A 182 24.92 -7.82 -16.73
N GLU A 183 24.37 -7.03 -17.65
CA GLU A 183 25.02 -6.64 -18.90
C GLU A 183 26.30 -5.82 -18.65
N SER A 184 26.22 -4.80 -17.79
CA SER A 184 27.40 -3.98 -17.44
C SER A 184 28.51 -4.76 -16.73
N SER A 185 28.17 -5.87 -16.07
CA SER A 185 29.13 -6.75 -15.40
C SER A 185 29.65 -7.87 -16.30
N GLY A 186 29.16 -7.97 -17.54
CA GLY A 186 29.55 -9.00 -18.50
C GLY A 186 29.11 -10.42 -18.10
N GLU A 187 28.10 -10.54 -17.24
CA GLU A 187 27.57 -11.84 -16.81
C GLU A 187 26.62 -12.42 -17.88
N ALA A 188 26.66 -13.74 -18.10
CA ALA A 188 25.82 -14.38 -19.11
C ALA A 188 24.41 -14.78 -18.58
N ARG A 189 24.19 -14.74 -17.27
CA ARG A 189 22.96 -15.18 -16.61
C ARG A 189 22.66 -14.33 -15.37
N VAL A 190 21.38 -14.19 -15.03
CA VAL A 190 20.96 -13.49 -13.81
C VAL A 190 20.95 -14.47 -12.64
N THR A 191 21.91 -14.29 -11.72
CA THR A 191 22.05 -15.11 -10.51
C THR A 191 21.36 -14.45 -9.30
N ALA A 192 21.12 -15.23 -8.24
CA ALA A 192 20.59 -14.69 -6.99
C ALA A 192 21.56 -13.67 -6.33
N GLU A 193 22.87 -13.81 -6.56
CA GLU A 193 23.86 -12.83 -6.09
C GLU A 193 23.70 -11.49 -6.80
N ARG A 194 23.53 -11.53 -8.12
CA ARG A 194 23.29 -10.34 -8.94
C ARG A 194 22.05 -9.57 -8.49
N VAL A 195 20.95 -10.27 -8.23
CA VAL A 195 19.72 -9.65 -7.67
C VAL A 195 20.00 -8.96 -6.34
N ARG A 196 20.79 -9.57 -5.45
CA ARG A 196 21.14 -8.97 -4.15
C ARG A 196 22.01 -7.72 -4.28
N LEU A 197 22.92 -7.69 -5.24
CA LEU A 197 23.79 -6.54 -5.52
C LEU A 197 23.01 -5.38 -6.17
N SER A 198 22.17 -5.69 -7.15
CA SER A 198 21.38 -4.71 -7.90
C SER A 198 20.21 -4.14 -7.11
N CYS A 199 19.60 -4.93 -6.24
CA CYS A 199 18.40 -4.59 -5.48
C CYS A 199 18.63 -4.85 -3.98
N PRO A 200 19.47 -4.05 -3.30
CA PRO A 200 19.74 -4.20 -1.88
C PRO A 200 18.48 -4.10 -1.01
N GLU A 201 17.44 -3.40 -1.49
CA GLU A 201 16.12 -3.33 -0.86
C GLU A 201 15.45 -4.70 -0.68
N ILE A 202 15.78 -5.69 -1.52
CA ILE A 202 15.27 -7.07 -1.39
C ILE A 202 15.94 -7.79 -0.20
N VAL A 203 17.14 -7.36 0.19
CA VAL A 203 17.95 -7.97 1.27
C VAL A 203 17.75 -7.26 2.61
N GLN A 204 17.47 -5.96 2.59
CA GLN A 204 17.41 -5.11 3.78
C GLN A 204 16.18 -5.30 4.67
N GLU A 205 15.21 -6.15 4.31
CA GLU A 205 14.07 -6.50 5.19
C GLU A 205 14.47 -7.19 6.52
N LYS A 206 15.76 -7.46 6.76
CA LYS A 206 16.24 -8.12 7.99
C LYS A 206 16.80 -7.20 9.08
N VAL A 207 16.73 -5.88 8.98
CA VAL A 207 17.17 -4.98 10.08
C VAL A 207 16.11 -3.91 10.36
N PRO A 208 15.39 -3.99 11.50
CA PRO A 208 14.68 -2.83 12.03
C PRO A 208 15.71 -1.73 12.28
N ASN A 209 15.56 -0.60 11.60
CA ASN A 209 16.40 0.57 11.79
C ASN A 209 16.42 0.95 13.29
N PRO A 210 17.57 0.92 13.99
CA PRO A 210 17.64 1.37 15.36
C PRO A 210 17.34 2.86 15.38
N ILE A 211 16.39 3.22 16.23
CA ILE A 211 15.98 4.59 16.53
C ILE A 211 17.22 5.44 16.71
N SER A 212 17.40 6.43 15.82
CA SER A 212 18.34 7.53 16.05
C SER A 212 17.79 8.35 17.22
N GLU A 213 18.28 8.06 18.42
CA GLU A 213 18.39 9.06 19.48
C GLU A 213 19.02 10.32 18.88
N LYS A 214 18.27 11.43 18.89
CA LYS A 214 18.82 12.77 19.10
C LYS A 214 17.72 13.81 19.33
N VAL A 215 17.76 14.31 20.57
CA VAL A 215 17.23 15.57 21.14
C VAL A 215 15.73 15.63 21.39
#